data_AF-A0A3B0MEY9-F1
#
_entry.id   AF-A0A3B0MEY9-F1
#
_cell.length_a   1.000
_cell.length_b   1.000
_cell.length_c   1.000
_cell.angle_alpha   90.00
_cell.angle_beta   90.00
_cell.angle_gamma   90.00
#
_symmetry.space_group_name_H-M   'P 1'
#
loop_
_entity.id
_entity.type
_entity.pdbx_description
1 polymer ?
#
loop_
_entity_poly.entity_id
_entity_poly.type
_entity_poly.pdbx_seq_one_letter_code
_entity_poly.pdbx_strand_id
1 'polypeptide(L)'
;MAHLSRSLVYELNIAPSEPSYTADQVIQLLCQGNTLYKLNGLRTLNVADQYFVNGEQLISPKLNTTAINILCEKQEIHADMLGNTLNDKYLMQLVTKLINDGYWYFND
;
A
#
# COMPACT_ATOMS: atom_id res chain seq x y z
N MET A 1 18.27 -11.28 -38.46
CA MET A 1 17.81 -9.88 -38.40
C MET A 1 16.29 -9.96 -38.29
N ALA A 2 15.66 -9.97 -37.12
CA ALA A 2 15.64 -8.92 -36.12
C ALA A 2 15.69 -9.48 -34.68
N HIS A 3 16.35 -8.72 -33.81
CA HIS A 3 16.50 -8.95 -32.37
C HIS A 3 15.68 -7.86 -31.65
N LEU A 4 15.13 -8.20 -30.47
CA LEU A 4 14.50 -7.30 -29.47
C LEU A 4 13.08 -6.83 -29.82
N SER A 5 12.08 -6.86 -28.93
CA SER A 5 12.10 -6.76 -27.48
C SER A 5 11.05 -7.68 -26.87
N ARG A 6 11.46 -8.71 -26.14
CA ARG A 6 10.59 -9.34 -25.14
C ARG A 6 10.51 -8.31 -24.02
N SER A 7 9.51 -7.44 -24.05
CA SER A 7 9.22 -6.58 -22.91
C SER A 7 9.06 -7.49 -21.69
N LEU A 8 10.06 -7.51 -20.82
CA LEU A 8 10.02 -8.14 -19.51
C LEU A 8 9.00 -7.36 -18.67
N VAL A 9 7.72 -7.49 -19.00
CA VAL A 9 6.65 -7.18 -18.06
C VAL A 9 6.79 -8.25 -17.00
N TYR A 10 7.58 -7.95 -15.97
CA TYR A 10 7.57 -8.73 -14.75
C TYR A 10 6.15 -8.62 -14.21
N GLU A 11 5.34 -9.65 -14.38
CA GLU A 11 4.03 -9.74 -13.73
C GLU A 11 4.28 -9.72 -12.22
N LEU A 12 3.68 -8.73 -11.55
CA LEU A 12 3.66 -8.69 -10.09
C LEU A 12 2.87 -9.90 -9.60
N ASN A 13 3.47 -10.73 -8.76
CA ASN A 13 2.79 -11.84 -8.11
C ASN A 13 1.91 -11.30 -6.98
N ILE A 14 0.81 -10.63 -7.34
CA ILE A 14 -0.18 -10.09 -6.41
C ILE A 14 -1.07 -11.26 -5.98
N ALA A 15 -1.03 -11.58 -4.70
CA ALA A 15 -1.91 -12.56 -4.08
C ALA A 15 -2.72 -11.86 -2.98
N PRO A 16 -4.07 -11.86 -3.05
CA PRO A 16 -4.91 -11.33 -1.98
C PRO A 16 -4.58 -11.97 -0.63
N SER A 17 -4.71 -11.20 0.44
CA SER A 17 -4.50 -11.73 1.79
C SER A 17 -5.63 -12.69 2.19
N GLU A 18 -5.25 -13.88 2.66
CA GLU A 18 -6.17 -14.88 3.23
C GLU A 18 -5.71 -15.30 4.64
N PRO A 19 -6.51 -15.04 5.70
CA PRO A 19 -7.79 -14.34 5.68
C PRO A 19 -7.63 -12.83 5.41
N SER A 20 -8.71 -12.20 4.95
CA SER A 20 -8.76 -10.74 4.82
C SER A 20 -8.75 -10.06 6.19
N TYR A 21 -8.06 -8.94 6.30
CA TYR A 21 -7.99 -8.12 7.50
C TYR A 21 -9.16 -7.14 7.59
N THR A 22 -9.56 -6.81 8.82
CA THR A 22 -10.35 -5.62 9.14
C THR A 22 -9.45 -4.43 9.46
N ALA A 23 -9.98 -3.21 9.38
CA ALA A 23 -9.21 -2.00 9.72
C ALA A 23 -8.73 -2.00 11.17
N ASP A 24 -9.54 -2.49 12.11
CA ASP A 24 -9.15 -2.61 13.51
C ASP A 24 -7.98 -3.58 13.69
N GLN A 25 -7.98 -4.72 12.97
CA GLN A 25 -6.87 -5.66 12.98
C GLN A 25 -5.59 -5.05 12.43
N VAL A 26 -5.65 -4.33 11.32
CA VAL A 26 -4.48 -3.65 10.74
C VAL A 26 -3.90 -2.61 11.71
N ILE A 27 -4.76 -1.81 12.35
CA ILE A 27 -4.33 -0.86 13.39
C ILE A 27 -3.68 -1.58 14.56
N GLN A 28 -4.30 -2.67 15.04
CA GLN A 28 -3.75 -3.47 16.15
C GLN A 28 -2.36 -4.04 15.82
N LEU A 29 -2.17 -4.61 14.62
CA LEU A 29 -0.89 -5.16 14.18
C LEU A 29 0.20 -4.08 14.13
N LEU A 30 -0.08 -2.93 13.54
CA LEU A 30 0.85 -1.80 13.51
C LEU A 30 1.21 -1.33 14.93
N CYS A 31 0.22 -1.17 15.81
CA CYS A 31 0.43 -0.77 17.20
C CYS A 31 1.22 -1.81 18.03
N GLN A 32 1.20 -3.08 17.63
CA GLN A 32 2.03 -4.14 18.24
C GLN A 32 3.48 -4.13 17.73
N GLY A 33 3.84 -3.23 16.81
CA GLY A 33 5.18 -3.10 16.25
C GLY A 33 5.41 -3.92 14.98
N ASN A 34 4.37 -4.55 14.42
CA ASN A 34 4.50 -5.23 13.13
C ASN A 34 4.78 -4.22 12.02
N THR A 35 5.56 -4.66 11.04
CA THR A 35 5.98 -3.83 9.90
C THR A 35 5.13 -4.16 8.69
N LEU A 36 4.61 -3.12 8.05
CA LEU A 36 3.86 -3.24 6.80
C LEU A 36 4.82 -3.09 5.62
N TYR A 37 4.95 -4.13 4.82
CA TYR A 37 5.83 -4.21 3.67
C TYR A 37 5.05 -3.96 2.38
N LYS A 38 5.67 -3.19 1.48
CA LYS A 38 5.16 -2.97 0.13
C LYS A 38 5.60 -4.10 -0.78
N LEU A 39 4.70 -4.56 -1.64
CA LEU A 39 5.03 -5.60 -2.62
C LEU A 39 6.16 -5.13 -3.55
N ASN A 40 7.21 -5.94 -3.66
CA ASN A 40 8.36 -5.62 -4.50
C ASN A 40 7.95 -5.45 -5.97
N GLY A 41 8.34 -4.32 -6.56
CA GLY A 41 7.99 -3.95 -7.93
C GLY A 41 6.65 -3.22 -8.06
N LEU A 42 5.89 -3.06 -6.97
CA LEU A 42 4.63 -2.31 -6.98
C LEU A 42 4.89 -0.84 -7.27
N ARG A 43 4.20 -0.32 -8.29
CA ARG A 43 4.34 1.08 -8.71
C ARG A 43 3.32 1.93 -7.98
N THR A 44 3.80 3.00 -7.37
CA THR A 44 2.95 4.00 -6.72
C THR A 44 3.37 5.39 -7.14
N LEU A 45 2.41 6.27 -7.40
CA LEU A 45 2.68 7.63 -7.87
C LEU A 45 1.73 8.61 -7.19
N ASN A 46 2.27 9.68 -6.61
CA ASN A 46 1.51 10.87 -6.24
C ASN A 46 1.84 12.00 -7.21
N VAL A 47 0.84 12.52 -7.92
CA VAL A 47 0.97 13.65 -8.86
C VAL A 47 -0.25 14.56 -8.75
N ALA A 48 -0.03 15.85 -8.48
CA ALA A 48 -1.10 16.85 -8.36
C ALA A 48 -2.25 16.39 -7.44
N ASP A 49 -1.91 15.90 -6.26
CA ASP A 49 -2.84 15.36 -5.24
C ASP A 49 -3.66 14.14 -5.67
N GLN A 50 -3.27 13.49 -6.77
CA GLN A 50 -3.84 12.24 -7.24
C GLN A 50 -2.86 11.11 -7.00
N TYR A 51 -3.35 10.06 -6.34
CA TYR A 51 -2.55 8.91 -5.98
C TYR A 51 -2.92 7.69 -6.83
N PHE A 52 -1.91 6.99 -7.32
CA PHE A 52 -2.06 5.81 -8.15
C PHE A 52 -1.30 4.64 -7.56
N VAL A 53 -1.92 3.46 -7.53
CA VAL A 53 -1.29 2.18 -7.20
C VAL A 53 -1.48 1.25 -8.38
N ASN A 54 -0.36 0.77 -8.95
CA ASN A 54 -0.34 -0.10 -10.11
C ASN A 54 -1.16 0.41 -11.32
N GLY A 55 -1.23 1.73 -11.50
CA GLY A 55 -1.99 2.38 -12.57
C GLY A 55 -3.46 2.69 -12.23
N GLU A 56 -3.96 2.22 -11.10
CA GLU A 56 -5.32 2.53 -10.61
C GLU A 56 -5.28 3.75 -9.69
N GLN A 57 -6.16 4.72 -9.94
CA GLN A 57 -6.29 5.89 -9.07
C GLN A 57 -6.99 5.52 -7.77
N LEU A 58 -6.41 5.87 -6.63
CA LEU A 58 -7.07 5.75 -5.34
C LEU A 58 -8.01 6.94 -5.14
N ILE A 59 -9.31 6.65 -5.03
CA ILE A 59 -10.34 7.65 -4.79
C ILE A 59 -10.76 7.57 -3.32
N SER A 60 -10.46 8.62 -2.55
CA SER A 60 -10.92 8.76 -1.16
C SER A 60 -11.43 10.18 -0.92
N PRO A 61 -12.54 10.35 -0.18
CA PRO A 61 -13.10 11.67 0.12
C PRO A 61 -12.18 12.54 0.99
N LYS A 62 -11.24 11.94 1.73
CA LYS A 62 -10.22 12.64 2.51
C LYS A 62 -8.91 11.87 2.42
N LEU A 63 -8.03 12.29 1.51
CA LEU A 63 -6.66 11.78 1.46
C LEU A 63 -5.78 12.59 2.41
N ASN A 64 -5.14 11.89 3.35
CA ASN A 64 -4.10 12.48 4.17
C ASN A 64 -2.77 12.47 3.38
N THR A 65 -2.38 13.59 2.79
CA THR A 65 -1.21 13.69 1.91
C THR A 65 0.07 13.17 2.56
N THR A 66 0.27 13.40 3.86
CA THR A 66 1.44 12.90 4.59
C THR A 66 1.48 11.36 4.59
N ALA A 67 0.36 10.71 4.90
CA ALA A 67 0.29 9.25 4.90
C ALA A 67 0.41 8.65 3.49
N ILE A 68 -0.18 9.31 2.48
CA ILE A 68 -0.05 8.89 1.09
C ILE A 68 1.40 8.96 0.61
N ASN A 69 2.12 10.02 0.96
CA ASN A 69 3.54 10.13 0.62
C ASN A 69 4.37 9.01 1.26
N ILE A 70 4.06 8.64 2.52
CA ILE A 70 4.69 7.48 3.17
C ILE A 70 4.43 6.20 2.38
N LEU A 71 3.18 5.93 1.98
CA LEU A 71 2.84 4.76 1.15
C LEU A 71 3.55 4.75 -0.21
N CYS A 72 3.75 5.92 -0.82
CA CYS A 72 4.49 6.06 -2.07
C CYS A 72 5.98 5.71 -1.91
N GLU A 73 6.61 6.30 -0.90
CA GLU A 73 8.07 6.41 -0.81
C GLU A 73 8.71 5.26 -0.04
N LYS A 74 7.99 4.66 0.91
CA LYS A 74 8.55 3.67 1.83
C LYS A 74 8.23 2.25 1.37
N GLN A 75 9.23 1.38 1.44
CA GLN A 75 9.07 -0.07 1.26
C GLN A 75 8.61 -0.74 2.56
N GLU A 76 8.99 -0.18 3.71
CA GLU A 76 8.68 -0.67 5.04
C GLU A 76 8.03 0.48 5.83
N ILE A 77 6.88 0.21 6.43
CA ILE A 77 6.08 1.20 7.14
C ILE A 77 5.80 0.70 8.56
N HIS A 78 6.13 1.54 9.53
CA HIS A 78 5.89 1.29 10.95
C HIS A 78 4.84 2.29 11.49
N ALA A 79 4.25 1.96 12.64
CA ALA A 79 3.21 2.77 13.26
C ALA A 79 3.66 4.22 13.57
N ASP A 80 4.92 4.41 13.97
CA ASP A 80 5.50 5.73 14.29
C ASP A 80 5.59 6.64 13.06
N MET A 81 5.81 6.08 11.87
CA MET A 81 5.81 6.85 10.62
C MET A 81 4.42 7.43 10.31
N LEU A 82 3.36 6.66 10.60
CA LEU A 82 1.98 7.08 10.39
C LEU A 82 1.51 8.02 11.51
N GLY A 83 1.98 7.83 12.74
CA GLY A 83 1.66 8.68 13.88
C GLY A 83 0.14 8.88 14.04
N ASN A 84 -0.29 10.14 14.12
CA ASN A 84 -1.70 10.48 14.31
C ASN A 84 -2.62 10.07 13.14
N THR A 85 -2.06 9.73 11.97
CA THR A 85 -2.88 9.31 10.82
C THR A 85 -3.50 7.94 11.02
N LEU A 86 -3.04 7.13 11.98
CA LEU A 86 -3.69 5.88 12.38
C LEU A 86 -5.13 6.07 12.88
N ASN A 87 -5.47 7.28 13.35
CA ASN A 87 -6.83 7.63 13.76
C ASN A 87 -7.74 8.02 12.59
N ASP A 88 -7.20 8.15 11.38
CA ASP A 88 -7.97 8.48 10.18
C ASP A 88 -8.63 7.21 9.62
N LYS A 89 -9.94 7.10 9.85
CA LYS A 89 -10.73 5.95 9.40
C LYS A 89 -10.72 5.75 7.89
N TYR A 90 -10.70 6.82 7.10
CA TYR A 90 -10.70 6.70 5.63
C TYR A 90 -9.35 6.19 5.14
N LEU A 91 -8.26 6.70 5.72
CA LEU A 91 -6.93 6.19 5.44
C LEU A 91 -6.81 4.71 5.83
N MET A 92 -7.22 4.32 7.04
CA MET A 92 -7.05 2.94 7.49
C MET A 92 -7.95 1.96 6.72
N GLN A 93 -9.13 2.38 6.26
CA GLN A 93 -9.93 1.59 5.31
C GLN A 93 -9.21 1.40 3.97
N LEU A 94 -8.59 2.46 3.44
CA LEU A 94 -7.81 2.40 2.21
C LEU A 94 -6.60 1.46 2.35
N VAL A 95 -5.80 1.64 3.39
CA VAL A 95 -4.65 0.78 3.69
C VAL A 95 -5.08 -0.69 3.82
N THR A 96 -6.17 -0.95 4.54
CA THR A 96 -6.72 -2.31 4.70
C THR A 96 -7.13 -2.91 3.36
N LYS A 97 -7.79 -2.14 2.50
CA LYS A 97 -8.13 -2.60 1.14
C LYS A 97 -6.88 -2.98 0.37
N LEU A 98 -5.85 -2.12 0.37
CA LEU A 98 -4.61 -2.39 -0.36
C LEU A 98 -3.87 -3.63 0.17
N ILE A 99 -3.94 -3.89 1.47
CA ILE A 99 -3.40 -5.12 2.08
C ILE A 99 -4.18 -6.34 1.58
N ASN A 100 -5.51 -6.28 1.65
CA ASN A 100 -6.37 -7.38 1.23
C ASN A 100 -6.25 -7.68 -0.27
N ASP A 101 -5.98 -6.66 -1.09
CA ASP A 101 -5.70 -6.81 -2.52
C ASP A 101 -4.30 -7.40 -2.80
N GLY A 102 -3.43 -7.54 -1.78
CA GLY A 102 -2.08 -8.11 -1.92
C GLY A 102 -0.98 -7.10 -2.28
N TYR A 103 -1.26 -5.79 -2.21
CA TYR A 103 -0.29 -4.74 -2.55
C TYR A 103 0.68 -4.42 -1.39
N TRP A 104 0.22 -4.58 -0.16
CA TRP A 104 1.04 -4.53 1.05
C TRP A 104 0.75 -5.76 1.91
N TYR A 105 1.69 -6.13 2.77
CA TYR A 105 1.56 -7.31 3.64
C TYR A 105 2.34 -7.11 4.94
N PHE A 106 1.96 -7.80 6.00
CA PHE A 106 2.80 -7.94 7.19
C PHE A 106 3.71 -9.17 7.01
N ASN A 107 4.98 -9.12 7.44
CA ASN A 107 5.74 -10.36 7.62
C ASN A 107 5.19 -11.04 8.88
N ASP A 108 4.68 -12.25 8.72
CA ASP A 108 4.42 -13.18 9.84
C ASP A 108 5.72 -13.55 10.57
#